data_AF-A0A7W1PN58-F1
#
_entry.id   AF-A0A7W1PN58-F1
#
_cell.length_a   1.000
_cell.length_b   1.000
_cell.length_c   1.000
_cell.angle_alpha   90.00
_cell.angle_beta   90.00
_cell.angle_gamma   90.00
#
_symmetry.space_group_name_H-M   'P 1'
#
loop_
_entity.id
_entity.type
_entity.pdbx_description
1 polymer ?
#
loop_
_entity_poly.entity_id
_entity_poly.type
_entity_poly.pdbx_seq_one_letter_code
_entity_poly.pdbx_strand_id
1 'polypeptide(L)' 'MLGNLQIRALRADTERRLGAAFDLREFHDRVLENGAVTLPMLRRQVEAWIERAGGGA' A
#
# COMPACT_ATOMS: atom_id res chain seq x y z
N MET A 1 -2.52 3.85 19.00
CA MET A 1 -2.78 4.94 18.03
C MET A 1 -3.50 4.38 16.82
N LEU A 2 -4.59 5.03 16.37
CA LEU A 2 -5.43 4.57 15.25
C LEU A 2 -4.70 4.52 13.90
N GLY A 3 -3.81 5.49 13.62
CA GLY A 3 -3.08 5.56 12.35
C GLY A 3 -2.16 4.35 12.10
N ASN A 4 -1.41 3.92 13.11
CA ASN A 4 -0.54 2.74 13.00
C ASN A 4 -1.32 1.45 12.71
N LEU A 5 -2.49 1.27 13.33
CA LEU A 5 -3.34 0.10 13.07
C LEU A 5 -3.83 0.07 11.62
N GLN A 6 -4.20 1.23 11.07
CA GLN A 6 -4.68 1.34 9.70
C GLN A 6 -3.58 1.09 8.67
N ILE A 7 -2.35 1.57 8.90
CA ILE A 7 -1.20 1.28 8.04
C ILE A 7 -0.86 -0.21 8.08
N ARG A 8 -0.91 -0.85 9.26
CA ARG A 8 -0.69 -2.30 9.39
C ARG A 8 -1.76 -3.11 8.66
N ALA A 9 -3.03 -2.71 8.76
CA ALA A 9 -4.12 -3.35 8.03
C ALA A 9 -3.96 -3.19 6.51
N LEU A 10 -3.58 -2.00 6.04
CA LEU A 10 -3.31 -1.73 4.63
C LEU A 10 -2.16 -2.58 4.10
N ARG A 11 -1.07 -2.72 4.88
CA ARG A 11 0.05 -3.60 4.53
C ARG A 11 -0.41 -5.05 4.38
N ALA A 12 -1.12 -5.59 5.37
CA ALA A 12 -1.60 -6.96 5.33
C ALA A 12 -2.54 -7.21 4.13
N ASP A 13 -3.39 -6.24 3.79
CA ASP A 13 -4.24 -6.35 2.61
C ASP A 13 -3.43 -6.38 1.30
N THR A 14 -2.43 -5.49 1.21
CA THR A 14 -1.56 -5.38 0.03
C THR A 14 -0.70 -6.63 -0.17
N GLU A 15 -0.12 -7.16 0.91
CA GLU A 15 0.62 -8.43 0.92
C GLU A 15 -0.25 -9.58 0.38
N ARG A 16 -1.51 -9.66 0.81
CA ARG A 16 -2.46 -10.68 0.31
C ARG A 16 -2.81 -10.50 -1.16
N ARG A 17 -2.99 -9.26 -1.63
CA ARG A 17 -3.41 -8.98 -3.01
C ARG A 17 -2.28 -9.13 -4.03
N LEU A 18 -1.06 -8.76 -3.66
CA LEU A 18 0.11 -8.86 -4.54
C LEU A 18 0.84 -10.21 -4.45
N GLY A 19 0.75 -10.90 -3.32
CA GLY A 19 1.40 -12.20 -3.14
C GLY A 19 2.89 -12.13 -3.44
N ALA A 20 3.35 -12.87 -4.46
CA ALA A 20 4.75 -12.91 -4.88
C ALA A 20 5.26 -11.59 -5.49
N ALA A 21 4.35 -10.72 -5.96
CA ALA A 21 4.70 -9.39 -6.47
C ALA A 21 4.81 -8.32 -5.37
N PHE A 22 4.60 -8.69 -4.09
CA PHE A 22 4.71 -7.76 -2.99
C PHE A 22 6.18 -7.46 -2.65
N ASP A 23 6.55 -6.18 -2.70
CA ASP A 23 7.81 -5.68 -2.15
C ASP A 23 7.54 -4.76 -0.94
N LEU A 24 8.13 -5.10 0.20
CA LEU A 24 8.05 -4.31 1.43
C LEU A 24 8.74 -2.96 1.31
N ARG A 25 9.84 -2.87 0.56
CA ARG A 25 10.55 -1.60 0.33
C ARG A 25 9.67 -0.67 -0.49
N GLU A 26 9.12 -1.15 -1.59
CA GLU A 26 8.21 -0.36 -2.43
C GLU A 26 6.96 0.08 -1.64
N PHE A 27 6.41 -0.79 -0.78
CA PHE A 27 5.32 -0.40 0.11
C PHE A 27 5.71 0.79 1.02
N HIS A 28 6.87 0.73 1.68
CA HIS A 28 7.33 1.83 2.53
C HIS A 28 7.64 3.10 1.74
N ASP A 29 8.23 2.97 0.56
CA ASP A 29 8.50 4.11 -0.33
C ASP A 29 7.19 4.82 -0.67
N ARG A 30 6.14 4.09 -1.04
CA ARG A 30 4.81 4.66 -1.35
C ARG A 30 4.14 5.32 -0.15
N VAL A 31 4.36 4.78 1.05
CA VAL A 31 3.85 5.38 2.29
C VAL A 31 4.56 6.69 2.63
N LEU A 32 5.85 6.81 2.28
CA LEU A 32 6.69 7.98 2.59
C LEU A 32 6.74 9.03 1.47
N GLU A 33 6.52 8.64 0.22
CA GLU A 33 6.68 9.45 -1.00
C GLU A 33 5.86 10.75 -0.97
N ASN A 34 4.64 10.70 -0.43
CA ASN A 34 3.74 11.84 -0.39
C ASN A 34 3.75 12.60 0.96
N GLY A 35 4.66 12.24 1.88
CA GLY A 35 4.70 12.81 3.23
C GLY A 35 3.43 12.51 4.03
N ALA A 36 3.00 13.47 4.85
CA ALA A 36 1.82 13.30 5.71
C ALA A 36 0.51 13.38 4.90
N VAL A 37 0.06 12.25 4.38
CA VAL A 37 -1.24 12.11 3.71
C VAL A 37 -2.32 11.55 4.64
N THR A 38 -3.58 11.77 4.28
CA THR A 38 -4.70 11.13 4.96
C THR A 38 -4.75 9.63 4.61
N LEU A 39 -5.20 8.79 5.56
CA LEU A 39 -5.32 7.35 5.34
C LEU A 39 -6.14 6.95 4.09
N PRO A 40 -7.26 7.63 3.73
CA PRO A 40 -7.98 7.32 2.51
C PRO A 40 -7.17 7.61 1.23
N MET A 41 -6.34 8.65 1.24
CA MET A 41 -5.47 8.96 0.10
C MET A 41 -4.39 7.89 -0.06
N LEU A 42 -3.75 7.50 1.04
CA LEU A 42 -2.76 6.43 1.05
C LEU A 42 -3.35 5.11 0.52
N ARG A 43 -4.56 4.76 0.96
CA ARG A 43 -5.28 3.57 0.48
C ARG A 43 -5.46 3.61 -1.04
N ARG A 44 -5.94 4.73 -1.59
CA ARG A 44 -6.13 4.87 -3.05
C ARG A 44 -4.83 4.74 -3.84
N GLN A 45 -3.72 5.28 -3.32
CA GLN A 45 -2.42 5.17 -3.97
C GLN A 45 -1.92 3.72 -4.00
N VAL A 46 -2.09 3.00 -2.88
CA VAL A 46 -1.76 1.58 -2.77
C VAL A 46 -2.67 0.74 -3.67
N GLU A 47 -3.96 1.01 -3.74
CA GLU A 47 -4.89 0.34 -4.66
C GLU A 47 -4.48 0.53 -6.12
N ALA A 48 -4.16 1.75 -6.54
CA ALA A 48 -3.68 2.03 -7.89
C ALA A 48 -2.35 1.34 -8.19
N TRP A 49 -1.48 1.21 -7.19
CA TRP A 49 -0.26 0.40 -7.33
C TRP A 49 -0.57 -1.07 -7.52
N ILE A 50 -1.48 -1.64 -6.71
CA ILE A 50 -1.90 -3.04 -6.83
C ILE A 50 -2.48 -3.33 -8.21
N GLU A 51 -3.30 -2.44 -8.76
CA GLU A 51 -3.86 -2.57 -10.11
C GLU A 51 -2.77 -2.56 -11.18
N ARG A 52 -1.73 -1.73 -11.04
CA ARG A 52 -0.59 -1.71 -11.98
C ARG A 52 0.32 -2.92 -11.86
N ALA A 53 0.58 -3.38 -10.64
CA ALA A 53 1.47 -4.51 -10.37
C ALA A 53 0.80 -5.87 -10.65
N GLY A 54 -0.51 -5.97 -10.45
CA GLY A 54 -1.32 -7.15 -10.80
C GLY A 54 -1.89 -7.13 -12.22
N GLY A 55 -1.80 -6.00 -12.92
CA GLY A 55 -2.30 -5.78 -14.29
C GLY A 55 -1.31 -6.11 -15.40
N GLY A 56 -0.40 -7.07 -15.18
CA GLY A 56 0.39 -7.69 -16.23
C GLY A 56 -0.36 -8.85 -16.85
N ALA A 57 -1.36 -8.54 -17.68
CA ALA A 57 -1.96 -9.45 -18.66
C ALA A 57 -1.97 -8.75 -20.02
#